data_AF-A0A838PKS8-F1
#
_entry.id   AF-A0A838PKS8-F1
#
_cell.length_a   1.000
_cell.length_b   1.000
_cell.length_c   1.000
_cell.angle_alpha   90.00
_cell.angle_beta   90.00
_cell.angle_gamma   90.00
#
_symmetry.space_group_name_H-M   'P 1'
#
loop_
_entity.id
_entity.type
_entity.pdbx_description
1 polymer ?
#
loop_
_entity_poly.entity_id
_entity_poly.type
_entity_poly.pdbx_seq_one_letter_code
_entity_poly.pdbx_strand_id
1 'polypeptide(L)'
;MTESTMDRQALDELAVNTIRTLSIDGVEKANSGHPGAPMALAPLAYQLFARSMKHDPADPDWFDRDRFVLSAGHASMLLYSVLHLSGYGVSMDALKNFRQLNSPTAGHPEHEAEGLPGVEVTTGPLGQGISNAVGFALAERMLAARFNRDGHEIVDHHTFAIASDGDMQEGVSGEASSLAGHLGLGRLTAFYDDNHVQLAGPTTMGFSENVGARYEAYGWHVQNLGEDITLERLEEAIASAKADESRPSLVILRTHIGFGAPNKVDTFSAHGSPLGDDEVRLTKEAYGWDPAAQFLVPGEVTEDFASVQERGREAHGEWDQRLAAYRDAHPELAEQLQLILDDRLPDGWDAELPRFDPGDDAIATRKASEQVIQWAAGAIPNLVSGSADLEPSTNTEIEDGGSVTRDDYSGRNVHYGVREHAMAAIVNGLTLHGLRAFGSTFFNFLDYNKPSVRLAALMHLPVIQVYTH
;
A
#
# COMPACT_ATOMS: atom_id res chain seq x y z
N MET A 1 3.40 19.23 43.00
CA MET A 1 4.53 19.09 42.08
C MET A 1 3.90 19.27 40.71
N THR A 2 4.25 20.34 40.01
CA THR A 2 3.74 20.61 38.67
C THR A 2 4.44 19.63 37.74
N GLU A 3 3.76 18.55 37.35
CA GLU A 3 4.16 17.76 36.19
C GLU A 3 4.28 18.73 35.01
N SER A 4 5.51 18.92 34.57
CA SER A 4 5.80 19.68 33.37
C SER A 4 5.28 18.84 32.20
N THR A 5 4.07 19.11 31.73
CA THR A 5 3.57 18.59 30.45
C THR A 5 4.59 18.94 29.38
N MET A 6 5.17 17.93 28.74
CA MET A 6 6.11 18.11 27.63
C MET A 6 5.43 18.97 26.55
N ASP A 7 6.18 19.91 25.98
CA ASP A 7 5.68 20.69 24.84
C ASP A 7 5.36 19.75 23.66
N ARG A 8 4.31 20.05 22.91
CA ARG A 8 3.81 19.16 21.85
C ARG A 8 4.88 18.92 20.78
N GLN A 9 5.57 19.97 20.36
CA GLN A 9 6.64 19.88 19.38
C GLN A 9 7.78 18.97 19.88
N ALA A 10 8.14 19.06 21.16
CA ALA A 10 9.16 18.21 21.76
C ALA A 10 8.72 16.74 21.85
N LEU A 11 7.44 16.49 22.13
CA LEU A 11 6.86 15.14 22.14
C LEU A 11 6.85 14.52 20.74
N ASP A 12 6.44 15.31 19.74
CA ASP A 12 6.41 14.89 18.34
C ASP A 12 7.85 14.56 17.84
N GLU A 13 8.85 15.40 18.18
CA GLU A 13 10.26 15.11 17.87
C GLU A 13 10.77 13.86 18.59
N LEU A 14 10.39 13.66 19.85
CA LEU A 14 10.73 12.47 20.62
C LEU A 14 10.16 11.20 19.99
N ALA A 15 8.91 11.24 19.51
CA ALA A 15 8.26 10.13 18.83
C ALA A 15 8.94 9.81 17.48
N VAL A 16 9.23 10.83 16.69
CA VAL A 16 10.00 10.69 15.44
C VAL A 16 11.37 10.07 15.71
N ASN A 17 12.12 10.57 16.69
CA ASN A 17 13.42 10.03 17.04
C ASN A 17 13.34 8.62 17.62
N THR A 18 12.26 8.27 18.32
CA THR A 18 12.00 6.90 18.76
C THR A 18 11.92 5.95 17.56
N ILE A 19 11.14 6.30 16.53
CA ILE A 19 11.07 5.53 15.27
C ILE A 19 12.47 5.37 14.66
N ARG A 20 13.23 6.47 14.52
CA ARG A 20 14.59 6.45 13.98
C ARG A 20 15.48 5.48 14.75
N THR A 21 15.51 5.59 16.08
CA THR A 21 16.39 4.78 16.92
C THR A 21 15.99 3.31 16.98
N LEU A 22 14.70 2.97 16.98
CA LEU A 22 14.24 1.58 16.87
C LEU A 22 14.68 0.97 15.54
N SER A 23 14.57 1.73 14.45
CA SER A 23 14.99 1.27 13.13
C SER A 23 16.50 1.08 13.04
N ILE A 24 17.29 2.02 13.58
CA ILE A 24 18.76 1.88 13.69
C ILE A 24 19.11 0.64 14.52
N ASP A 25 18.57 0.51 15.73
CA ASP A 25 18.91 -0.58 16.65
C ASP A 25 18.55 -1.96 16.09
N GLY A 26 17.42 -2.07 15.38
CA GLY A 26 17.04 -3.31 14.69
C GLY A 26 18.03 -3.69 13.60
N VAL A 27 18.43 -2.73 12.75
CA VAL A 27 19.43 -2.95 11.69
C VAL A 27 20.80 -3.32 12.26
N GLU A 28 21.26 -2.60 13.28
CA GLU A 28 22.55 -2.86 13.94
C GLU A 28 22.57 -4.23 14.59
N LYS A 29 21.52 -4.58 15.35
CA LYS A 29 21.45 -5.88 16.03
C LYS A 29 21.40 -7.04 15.03
N ALA A 30 20.71 -6.87 13.90
CA ALA A 30 20.69 -7.85 12.83
C ALA A 30 22.01 -7.93 12.05
N ASN A 31 22.89 -6.93 12.20
CA ASN A 31 24.06 -6.69 11.35
C ASN A 31 23.69 -6.73 9.85
N SER A 32 22.47 -6.26 9.53
CA SER A 32 21.86 -6.37 8.21
C SER A 32 20.65 -5.45 8.13
N GLY A 33 20.51 -4.71 7.02
CA GLY A 33 19.33 -3.87 6.77
C GLY A 33 19.67 -2.49 6.23
N HIS A 34 18.65 -1.62 6.19
CA HIS A 34 18.70 -0.33 5.53
C HIS A 34 18.30 0.77 6.54
N PRO A 35 19.27 1.47 7.16
CA PRO A 35 18.96 2.46 8.19
C PRO A 35 18.61 3.84 7.60
N GLY A 36 19.17 4.18 6.42
CA GLY A 36 19.12 5.54 5.89
C GLY A 36 17.72 6.06 5.57
N ALA A 37 16.91 5.28 4.84
CA ALA A 37 15.55 5.66 4.50
C ALA A 37 14.63 5.74 5.74
N PRO A 38 14.64 4.76 6.68
CA PRO A 38 13.93 4.91 7.95
C PRO A 38 14.28 6.17 8.74
N MET A 39 15.56 6.56 8.77
CA MET A 39 16.00 7.78 9.46
C MET A 39 15.40 9.04 8.83
N ALA A 40 15.39 9.11 7.50
CA ALA A 40 14.89 10.25 6.76
C ALA A 40 13.36 10.37 6.81
N LEU A 41 12.65 9.24 6.73
CA LEU A 41 11.19 9.16 6.57
C LEU A 41 10.42 9.00 7.88
N ALA A 42 11.09 8.93 9.02
CA ALA A 42 10.44 8.86 10.34
C ALA A 42 9.40 9.98 10.58
N PRO A 43 9.62 11.26 10.20
CA PRO A 43 8.59 12.31 10.30
C PRO A 43 7.31 11.97 9.51
N LEU A 44 7.46 11.46 8.29
CA LEU A 44 6.33 11.07 7.45
C LEU A 44 5.59 9.85 8.02
N ALA A 45 6.31 8.81 8.45
CA ALA A 45 5.68 7.63 9.05
C ALA A 45 4.92 8.01 10.32
N TYR A 46 5.50 8.87 11.15
CA TYR A 46 4.83 9.42 12.32
C TYR A 46 3.56 10.19 11.94
N GLN A 47 3.65 11.13 11.00
CA GLN A 47 2.51 11.91 10.54
C GLN A 47 1.37 11.01 10.03
N LEU A 48 1.68 10.02 9.19
CA LEU A 48 0.68 9.12 8.64
C LEU A 48 0.02 8.27 9.73
N PHE A 49 0.79 7.49 10.47
CA PHE A 49 0.22 6.52 11.42
C PHE A 49 -0.29 7.16 12.70
N ALA A 50 0.42 8.15 13.24
CA ALA A 50 0.08 8.72 14.53
C ALA A 50 -0.92 9.89 14.45
N ARG A 51 -1.15 10.47 13.26
CA ARG A 51 -1.98 11.68 13.11
C ARG A 51 -3.02 11.60 11.99
N SER A 52 -2.67 11.13 10.80
CA SER A 52 -3.50 11.36 9.59
C SER A 52 -4.33 10.18 9.08
N MET A 53 -3.86 8.95 9.26
CA MET A 53 -4.55 7.76 8.78
C MET A 53 -5.71 7.36 9.70
N LYS A 54 -6.80 6.89 9.09
CA LYS A 54 -7.91 6.21 9.75
C LYS A 54 -7.58 4.72 9.82
N HIS A 55 -7.19 4.20 10.98
CA HIS A 55 -6.88 2.77 11.17
C HIS A 55 -7.14 2.35 12.61
N ASP A 56 -7.44 1.07 12.81
CA ASP A 56 -7.60 0.46 14.14
C ASP A 56 -6.53 -0.61 14.34
N PRO A 57 -5.45 -0.33 15.09
CA PRO A 57 -4.42 -1.32 15.38
C PRO A 57 -4.93 -2.56 16.13
N ALA A 58 -6.08 -2.48 16.81
CA ALA A 58 -6.69 -3.61 17.49
C ALA A 58 -7.50 -4.51 16.55
N ASP A 59 -7.92 -4.00 15.40
CA ASP A 59 -8.50 -4.75 14.29
C ASP A 59 -7.80 -4.35 12.97
N PRO A 60 -6.60 -4.88 12.72
CA PRO A 60 -5.82 -4.54 11.53
C PRO A 60 -6.50 -4.98 10.23
N ASP A 61 -7.57 -5.78 10.29
CA ASP A 61 -8.32 -6.27 9.14
C ASP A 61 -9.59 -5.45 8.87
N TRP A 62 -9.88 -4.43 9.69
CA TRP A 62 -11.03 -3.53 9.50
C TRP A 62 -11.13 -3.06 8.04
N PHE A 63 -12.24 -3.40 7.38
CA PHE A 63 -12.39 -3.25 5.94
C PHE A 63 -12.25 -1.80 5.46
N ASP A 64 -12.73 -0.82 6.21
CA ASP A 64 -12.76 0.59 5.79
C ASP A 64 -11.60 1.42 6.37
N ARG A 65 -10.53 0.80 6.89
CA ARG A 65 -9.29 1.54 7.26
C ARG A 65 -8.58 2.10 6.02
N ASP A 66 -7.89 3.22 6.20
CA ASP A 66 -6.89 3.69 5.23
C ASP A 66 -5.81 2.62 5.03
N ARG A 67 -5.42 2.40 3.77
CA ARG A 67 -4.37 1.44 3.40
C ARG A 67 -3.02 2.13 3.33
N PHE A 68 -1.96 1.46 3.77
CA PHE A 68 -0.58 1.95 3.65
C PHE A 68 0.33 0.94 2.96
N VAL A 69 1.02 1.39 1.91
CA VAL A 69 1.97 0.57 1.16
C VAL A 69 3.38 1.17 1.22
N LEU A 70 4.32 0.45 1.83
CA LEU A 70 5.74 0.79 1.75
C LEU A 70 6.34 0.23 0.45
N SER A 71 6.20 0.93 -0.68
CA SER A 71 6.77 0.51 -1.97
C SER A 71 8.29 0.40 -1.90
N ALA A 72 8.93 1.34 -1.19
CA ALA A 72 10.32 1.28 -0.78
C ALA A 72 10.56 0.23 0.32
N GLY A 73 10.23 -1.04 0.04
CA GLY A 73 10.18 -2.12 1.04
C GLY A 73 11.51 -2.40 1.75
N HIS A 74 12.63 -1.92 1.22
CA HIS A 74 13.92 -2.01 1.90
C HIS A 74 13.94 -1.24 3.22
N ALA A 75 13.12 -0.19 3.36
CA ALA A 75 12.91 0.58 4.58
C ALA A 75 11.99 -0.13 5.60
N SER A 76 11.94 -1.46 5.59
CA SER A 76 11.04 -2.29 6.40
C SER A 76 11.06 -1.98 7.90
N MET A 77 12.23 -1.67 8.48
CA MET A 77 12.33 -1.27 9.88
C MET A 77 11.61 0.03 10.21
N LEU A 78 11.33 0.92 9.25
CA LEU A 78 10.45 2.08 9.45
C LEU A 78 9.02 1.61 9.74
N LEU A 79 8.50 0.73 8.88
CA LEU A 79 7.16 0.18 9.00
C LEU A 79 7.02 -0.63 10.29
N TYR A 80 7.97 -1.50 10.60
CA TYR A 80 7.88 -2.33 11.80
C TYR A 80 7.93 -1.50 13.08
N SER A 81 8.79 -0.47 13.14
CA SER A 81 8.84 0.46 14.27
C SER A 81 7.50 1.17 14.46
N VAL A 82 6.90 1.72 13.39
CA VAL A 82 5.65 2.47 13.53
C VAL A 82 4.44 1.57 13.79
N LEU A 83 4.41 0.33 13.29
CA LEU A 83 3.39 -0.68 13.63
C LEU A 83 3.50 -1.10 15.11
N HIS A 84 4.72 -1.31 15.61
CA HIS A 84 4.95 -1.59 17.03
C HIS A 84 4.44 -0.47 17.92
N LEU A 85 4.82 0.77 17.63
CA LEU A 85 4.40 1.94 18.41
C LEU A 85 2.89 2.18 18.33
N SER A 86 2.29 2.02 17.16
CA SER A 86 0.83 2.17 16.97
C SER A 86 0.03 1.06 17.65
N GLY A 87 0.68 -0.02 18.09
CA GLY A 87 0.06 -1.06 18.88
C GLY A 87 -0.68 -2.11 18.04
N TYR A 88 -0.20 -2.38 16.83
CA TYR A 88 -0.70 -3.47 15.97
C TYR A 88 -0.46 -4.87 16.56
N GLY A 89 0.29 -5.00 17.67
CA GLY A 89 0.68 -6.28 18.24
C GLY A 89 2.04 -6.80 17.75
N VAL A 90 2.76 -6.01 16.94
CA VAL A 90 4.18 -6.25 16.64
C VAL A 90 4.97 -6.08 17.95
N SER A 91 5.62 -7.13 18.44
CA SER A 91 6.30 -7.09 19.74
C SER A 91 7.69 -6.44 19.65
N MET A 92 8.19 -5.92 20.77
CA MET A 92 9.57 -5.46 20.86
C MET A 92 10.57 -6.59 20.57
N ASP A 93 10.23 -7.83 20.95
CA ASP A 93 11.05 -9.00 20.64
C ASP A 93 11.07 -9.31 19.14
N ALA A 94 9.99 -9.04 18.41
CA ALA A 94 9.99 -9.11 16.96
C ALA A 94 10.96 -8.08 16.36
N LEU A 95 10.96 -6.82 16.81
CA LEU A 95 11.94 -5.82 16.33
C LEU A 95 13.38 -6.23 16.63
N LYS A 96 13.62 -6.74 17.83
CA LYS A 96 14.90 -7.29 18.27
C LYS A 96 15.35 -8.54 17.49
N ASN A 97 14.45 -9.20 16.78
CA ASN A 97 14.74 -10.36 15.92
C ASN A 97 14.59 -10.02 14.43
N PHE A 98 14.70 -8.74 14.05
CA PHE A 98 14.73 -8.31 12.66
C PHE A 98 15.72 -9.15 11.83
N ARG A 99 15.25 -9.61 10.66
CA ARG A 99 16.01 -10.44 9.70
C ARG A 99 16.52 -11.78 10.25
N GLN A 100 16.05 -12.23 11.40
CA GLN A 100 16.38 -13.56 11.91
C GLN A 100 15.46 -14.62 11.31
N LEU A 101 15.97 -15.85 11.21
CA LEU A 101 15.19 -16.97 10.70
C LEU A 101 13.90 -17.16 11.52
N ASN A 102 12.77 -17.29 10.83
CA ASN A 102 11.42 -17.42 11.41
C ASN A 102 10.94 -16.21 12.23
N SER A 103 11.62 -15.05 12.13
CA SER A 103 11.08 -13.82 12.71
C SER A 103 9.98 -13.26 11.81
N PRO A 104 8.86 -12.74 12.36
CA PRO A 104 7.87 -11.99 11.59
C PRO A 104 8.47 -10.78 10.87
N THR A 105 9.46 -10.13 11.49
CA THR A 105 10.12 -8.91 10.97
C THR A 105 11.19 -9.28 9.93
N ALA A 106 10.74 -9.74 8.76
CA ALA A 106 11.59 -10.12 7.64
C ALA A 106 12.33 -8.92 7.03
N GLY A 107 13.33 -9.18 6.18
CA GLY A 107 14.19 -8.12 5.63
C GLY A 107 13.48 -7.09 4.73
N HIS A 108 12.35 -7.50 4.14
CA HIS A 108 11.37 -6.68 3.45
C HIS A 108 9.97 -7.06 3.98
N PRO A 109 8.94 -6.20 3.89
CA PRO A 109 7.61 -6.51 4.38
C PRO A 109 7.02 -7.72 3.66
N GLU A 110 6.44 -8.65 4.42
CA GLU A 110 5.74 -9.83 3.90
C GLU A 110 4.30 -9.80 4.42
N HIS A 111 3.34 -9.83 3.49
CA HIS A 111 1.91 -9.98 3.79
C HIS A 111 1.62 -11.37 4.38
N GLU A 112 0.65 -11.45 5.29
CA GLU A 112 0.30 -12.66 6.07
C GLU A 112 1.44 -13.28 6.91
N ALA A 113 2.53 -12.55 7.15
CA ALA A 113 3.57 -13.03 8.07
C ALA A 113 3.00 -13.17 9.49
N GLU A 114 3.04 -14.41 10.02
CA GLU A 114 2.52 -14.72 11.36
C GLU A 114 3.21 -13.84 12.43
N GLY A 115 2.42 -13.02 13.13
CA GLY A 115 2.94 -12.08 14.14
C GLY A 115 3.37 -10.71 13.59
N LEU A 116 3.08 -10.41 12.32
CA LEU A 116 3.28 -9.09 11.70
C LEU A 116 1.99 -8.53 11.05
N PRO A 117 0.96 -8.20 11.85
CA PRO A 117 -0.22 -7.51 11.35
C PRO A 117 0.10 -6.10 10.84
N GLY A 118 -0.74 -5.57 9.95
CA GLY A 118 -0.61 -4.20 9.40
C GLY A 118 0.31 -4.08 8.18
N VAL A 119 0.74 -5.19 7.59
CA VAL A 119 1.41 -5.22 6.28
C VAL A 119 0.40 -5.54 5.18
N GLU A 120 -0.01 -4.50 4.45
CA GLU A 120 -1.03 -4.61 3.38
C GLU A 120 -0.58 -5.48 2.21
N VAL A 121 0.70 -5.47 1.86
CA VAL A 121 1.24 -6.13 0.67
C VAL A 121 2.72 -6.43 0.84
N THR A 122 3.17 -7.57 0.32
CA THR A 122 4.59 -7.90 0.23
C THR A 122 5.30 -6.98 -0.76
N THR A 123 6.29 -6.22 -0.28
CA THR A 123 7.10 -5.32 -1.10
C THR A 123 8.59 -5.68 -1.01
N GLY A 124 9.43 -4.99 -1.77
CA GLY A 124 10.86 -5.29 -1.91
C GLY A 124 11.29 -5.23 -3.38
N PRO A 125 10.64 -5.97 -4.30
CA PRO A 125 10.75 -5.69 -5.72
C PRO A 125 10.17 -4.30 -6.01
N LEU A 126 11.04 -3.36 -6.40
CA LEU A 126 10.70 -1.95 -6.55
C LEU A 126 9.65 -1.74 -7.66
N GLY A 127 8.88 -0.66 -7.53
CA GLY A 127 7.79 -0.28 -8.43
C GLY A 127 6.49 -1.08 -8.24
N GLN A 128 6.57 -2.29 -7.66
CA GLN A 128 5.39 -3.13 -7.43
C GLN A 128 4.46 -2.53 -6.38
N GLY A 129 4.98 -2.07 -5.24
CA GLY A 129 4.15 -1.58 -4.14
C GLY A 129 3.27 -0.39 -4.52
N ILE A 130 3.81 0.64 -5.16
CA ILE A 130 3.02 1.77 -5.69
C ILE A 130 2.00 1.31 -6.73
N SER A 131 2.33 0.28 -7.52
CA SER A 131 1.39 -0.31 -8.49
C SER A 131 0.29 -1.14 -7.82
N ASN A 132 0.58 -1.81 -6.69
CA ASN A 132 -0.44 -2.45 -5.85
C ASN A 132 -1.34 -1.41 -5.17
N ALA A 133 -0.77 -0.27 -4.74
CA ALA A 133 -1.53 0.85 -4.17
C ALA A 133 -2.56 1.43 -5.15
N VAL A 134 -2.25 1.46 -6.46
CA VAL A 134 -3.23 1.79 -7.50
C VAL A 134 -4.40 0.78 -7.49
N GLY A 135 -4.14 -0.51 -7.28
CA GLY A 135 -5.17 -1.54 -7.12
C GLY A 135 -6.03 -1.36 -5.87
N PHE A 136 -5.44 -1.05 -4.73
CA PHE A 136 -6.20 -0.74 -3.51
C PHE A 136 -7.12 0.48 -3.71
N ALA A 137 -6.60 1.57 -4.29
CA ALA A 137 -7.39 2.77 -4.54
C ALA A 137 -8.50 2.53 -5.58
N LEU A 138 -8.24 1.71 -6.61
CA LEU A 138 -9.25 1.33 -7.58
C LEU A 138 -10.34 0.45 -6.96
N ALA A 139 -9.98 -0.53 -6.12
CA ALA A 139 -10.94 -1.38 -5.43
C ALA A 139 -11.88 -0.55 -4.55
N GLU A 140 -11.32 0.38 -3.79
CA GLU A 140 -12.06 1.30 -2.94
C GLU A 140 -13.09 2.11 -3.75
N ARG A 141 -12.69 2.71 -4.89
CA ARG A 141 -13.63 3.45 -5.76
C ARG A 141 -14.71 2.57 -6.36
N MET A 142 -14.36 1.36 -6.79
CA MET A 142 -15.32 0.40 -7.36
C MET A 142 -16.35 -0.05 -6.32
N LEU A 143 -15.89 -0.38 -5.12
CA LEU A 143 -16.75 -0.83 -4.03
C LEU A 143 -17.61 0.32 -3.48
N ALA A 144 -17.06 1.51 -3.32
CA ALA A 144 -17.80 2.72 -2.96
C ALA A 144 -18.94 2.98 -3.96
N ALA A 145 -18.66 2.95 -5.27
CA ALA A 145 -19.68 3.16 -6.30
C ALA A 145 -20.77 2.06 -6.29
N ARG A 146 -20.42 0.83 -5.94
CA ARG A 146 -21.38 -0.29 -5.90
C ARG A 146 -22.24 -0.32 -4.65
N PHE A 147 -21.67 0.02 -3.48
CA PHE A 147 -22.29 -0.22 -2.18
C PHE A 147 -22.72 1.06 -1.43
N ASN A 148 -22.09 2.22 -1.64
CA ASN A 148 -22.55 3.43 -0.96
C ASN A 148 -23.91 3.88 -1.50
N ARG A 149 -24.75 4.41 -0.62
CA ARG A 149 -26.09 4.93 -0.94
C ARG A 149 -26.28 6.26 -0.22
N ASP A 150 -27.29 7.04 -0.61
CA ASP A 150 -27.60 8.32 0.02
C ASP A 150 -27.77 8.14 1.54
N GLY A 151 -26.93 8.83 2.33
CA GLY A 151 -26.92 8.72 3.79
C GLY A 151 -26.20 7.49 4.36
N HIS A 152 -25.62 6.63 3.51
CA HIS A 152 -24.90 5.42 3.89
C HIS A 152 -23.58 5.29 3.13
N GLU A 153 -22.51 5.78 3.76
CA GLU A 153 -21.15 5.68 3.25
C GLU A 153 -20.38 4.61 4.04
N ILE A 154 -20.17 3.46 3.40
CA ILE A 154 -19.64 2.23 4.01
C ILE A 154 -18.23 1.91 3.50
N VAL A 155 -17.91 2.34 2.28
CA VAL A 155 -16.56 2.29 1.72
C VAL A 155 -16.12 3.71 1.41
N ASP A 156 -15.23 4.23 2.24
CA ASP A 156 -14.73 5.60 2.21
C ASP A 156 -13.37 5.66 2.89
N HIS A 157 -12.32 5.29 2.18
CA HIS A 157 -10.97 5.35 2.74
C HIS A 157 -9.92 5.72 1.71
N HIS A 158 -8.74 6.10 2.19
CA HIS A 158 -7.61 6.46 1.36
C HIS A 158 -6.63 5.30 1.22
N THR A 159 -5.75 5.43 0.22
CA THR A 159 -4.57 4.60 0.06
C THR A 159 -3.34 5.50 0.03
N PHE A 160 -2.38 5.22 0.91
CA PHE A 160 -1.11 5.91 0.99
C PHE A 160 0.03 4.99 0.53
N ALA A 161 1.00 5.54 -0.19
CA ALA A 161 2.21 4.82 -0.56
C ALA A 161 3.47 5.64 -0.29
N ILE A 162 4.55 5.00 0.16
CA ILE A 162 5.89 5.60 0.17
C ILE A 162 6.73 4.91 -0.91
N ALA A 163 7.24 5.71 -1.84
CA ALA A 163 8.05 5.28 -2.96
C ALA A 163 9.42 5.98 -2.95
N SER A 164 10.41 5.31 -3.51
CA SER A 164 11.80 5.77 -3.62
C SER A 164 12.17 6.10 -5.06
N ASP A 165 13.38 6.63 -5.27
CA ASP A 165 13.97 6.79 -6.62
C ASP A 165 13.90 5.51 -7.44
N GLY A 166 14.17 4.36 -6.80
CA GLY A 166 14.14 3.05 -7.46
C GLY A 166 12.73 2.65 -7.91
N ASP A 167 11.70 2.99 -7.13
CA ASP A 167 10.32 2.79 -7.56
C ASP A 167 9.96 3.68 -8.75
N MET A 168 10.45 4.93 -8.77
CA MET A 168 10.19 5.90 -9.83
C MET A 168 10.88 5.56 -11.17
N GLN A 169 11.97 4.79 -11.13
CA GLN A 169 12.68 4.29 -12.30
C GLN A 169 12.03 3.06 -12.94
N GLU A 170 11.33 2.24 -12.16
CA GLU A 170 10.77 0.98 -12.64
C GLU A 170 9.59 1.22 -13.59
N GLY A 171 9.60 0.58 -14.76
CA GLY A 171 8.59 0.78 -15.81
C GLY A 171 7.15 0.49 -15.34
N VAL A 172 6.99 -0.52 -14.48
CA VAL A 172 5.69 -0.90 -13.89
C VAL A 172 5.03 0.24 -13.11
N SER A 173 5.81 1.08 -12.42
CA SER A 173 5.26 2.22 -11.67
C SER A 173 4.78 3.32 -12.61
N GLY A 174 5.47 3.54 -13.73
CA GLY A 174 5.05 4.46 -14.79
C GLY A 174 3.77 4.00 -15.48
N GLU A 175 3.67 2.71 -15.79
CA GLU A 175 2.44 2.09 -16.30
C GLU A 175 1.25 2.30 -15.35
N ALA A 176 1.41 1.92 -14.08
CA ALA A 176 0.36 2.03 -13.07
C ALA A 176 -0.03 3.49 -12.79
N SER A 177 0.95 4.40 -12.70
CA SER A 177 0.70 5.82 -12.47
C SER A 177 -0.03 6.48 -13.65
N SER A 178 0.31 6.09 -14.88
CA SER A 178 -0.42 6.52 -16.06
C SER A 178 -1.89 6.09 -16.02
N LEU A 179 -2.18 4.85 -15.61
CA LEU A 179 -3.55 4.37 -15.48
C LEU A 179 -4.30 5.03 -14.31
N ALA A 180 -3.65 5.23 -13.16
CA ALA A 180 -4.25 5.89 -12.00
C ALA A 180 -4.67 7.33 -12.31
N GLY A 181 -3.83 8.07 -13.06
CA GLY A 181 -4.14 9.42 -13.51
C GLY A 181 -5.26 9.45 -14.57
N HIS A 182 -5.28 8.47 -15.48
CA HIS A 182 -6.37 8.31 -16.45
C HIS A 182 -7.73 8.06 -15.76
N LEU A 183 -7.74 7.21 -14.74
CA LEU A 183 -8.95 6.88 -13.98
C LEU A 183 -9.34 7.98 -12.99
N GLY A 184 -8.44 8.88 -12.59
CA GLY A 184 -8.77 9.96 -11.64
C GLY A 184 -8.92 9.46 -10.20
N LEU A 185 -8.02 8.57 -9.75
CA LEU A 185 -8.05 7.95 -8.43
C LEU A 185 -7.66 8.92 -7.29
N GLY A 186 -8.51 9.90 -6.98
CA GLY A 186 -8.26 10.96 -5.97
C GLY A 186 -8.01 10.51 -4.54
N ARG A 187 -8.21 9.21 -4.24
CA ARG A 187 -7.94 8.63 -2.92
C ARG A 187 -6.59 7.97 -2.78
N LEU A 188 -5.77 8.03 -3.83
CA LEU A 188 -4.38 7.60 -3.80
C LEU A 188 -3.47 8.79 -3.54
N THR A 189 -2.66 8.71 -2.49
CA THR A 189 -1.58 9.66 -2.21
C THR A 189 -0.25 8.92 -2.11
N ALA A 190 0.66 9.18 -3.05
CA ALA A 190 2.02 8.67 -3.02
C ALA A 190 2.99 9.74 -2.50
N PHE A 191 3.88 9.36 -1.59
CA PHE A 191 5.02 10.15 -1.16
C PHE A 191 6.26 9.63 -1.85
N TYR A 192 6.96 10.51 -2.55
CA TYR A 192 8.22 10.20 -3.19
C TYR A 192 9.37 10.75 -2.34
N ASP A 193 10.17 9.83 -1.80
CA ASP A 193 11.44 10.11 -1.15
C ASP A 193 12.52 10.43 -2.20
N ASP A 194 12.63 11.72 -2.55
CA ASP A 194 13.59 12.27 -3.50
C ASP A 194 14.93 12.58 -2.81
N ASN A 195 15.58 11.55 -2.28
CA ASN A 195 16.78 11.70 -1.45
C ASN A 195 18.09 11.78 -2.27
N HIS A 196 18.03 11.67 -3.59
CA HIS A 196 19.16 11.74 -4.54
C HIS A 196 20.22 10.64 -4.38
N VAL A 197 19.95 9.57 -3.63
CA VAL A 197 20.88 8.49 -3.34
C VAL A 197 20.27 7.13 -3.66
N GLN A 198 21.00 6.35 -4.43
CA GLN A 198 20.71 4.95 -4.73
C GLN A 198 21.75 4.04 -4.09
N LEU A 199 21.50 2.73 -4.17
CA LEU A 199 22.38 1.71 -3.60
C LEU A 199 23.84 1.84 -4.05
N ALA A 200 24.06 2.17 -5.32
CA ALA A 200 25.40 2.26 -5.91
C ALA A 200 26.05 3.65 -5.83
N GLY A 201 25.30 4.70 -5.47
CA GLY A 201 25.78 6.08 -5.54
C GLY A 201 24.66 7.09 -5.79
N PRO A 202 24.98 8.32 -6.24
CA PRO A 202 23.97 9.36 -6.46
C PRO A 202 23.05 9.02 -7.65
N THR A 203 21.80 9.46 -7.59
CA THR A 203 20.80 9.28 -8.65
C THR A 203 21.27 9.82 -10.00
N THR A 204 22.06 10.89 -10.00
CA THR A 204 22.59 11.55 -11.22
C THR A 204 23.40 10.63 -12.15
N MET A 205 23.82 9.44 -11.68
CA MET A 205 24.46 8.44 -12.54
C MET A 205 23.50 7.76 -13.53
N GLY A 206 22.19 7.71 -13.23
CA GLY A 206 21.21 6.96 -14.03
C GLY A 206 19.77 7.47 -13.96
N PHE A 207 19.52 8.58 -13.26
CA PHE A 207 18.20 9.17 -13.07
C PHE A 207 18.30 10.70 -12.97
N SER A 208 17.71 11.40 -13.94
CA SER A 208 17.82 12.87 -14.09
C SER A 208 16.58 13.51 -14.72
N GLU A 209 15.48 12.76 -14.81
CA GLU A 209 14.21 13.26 -15.30
C GLU A 209 13.53 14.16 -14.26
N ASN A 210 12.53 14.92 -14.70
CA ASN A 210 11.65 15.65 -13.81
C ASN A 210 10.44 14.78 -13.46
N VAL A 211 10.51 14.09 -12.32
CA VAL A 211 9.44 13.20 -11.84
C VAL A 211 8.13 13.96 -11.67
N GLY A 212 8.17 15.16 -11.06
CA GLY A 212 6.98 15.99 -10.89
C GLY A 212 6.29 16.29 -12.21
N ALA A 213 7.03 16.76 -13.22
CA ALA A 213 6.48 17.04 -14.54
C ALA A 213 5.95 15.78 -15.24
N ARG A 214 6.59 14.62 -15.06
CA ARG A 214 6.08 13.34 -15.58
C ARG A 214 4.74 12.96 -14.95
N TYR A 215 4.60 13.13 -13.64
CA TYR A 215 3.35 12.86 -12.93
C TYR A 215 2.24 13.87 -13.26
N GLU A 216 2.57 15.15 -13.42
CA GLU A 216 1.64 16.15 -13.97
C GLU A 216 1.14 15.72 -15.36
N ALA A 217 2.02 15.21 -16.22
CA ALA A 217 1.65 14.71 -17.54
C ALA A 217 0.77 13.45 -17.51
N TYR A 218 0.85 12.64 -16.45
CA TYR A 218 -0.10 11.55 -16.19
C TYR A 218 -1.46 12.02 -15.67
N GLY A 219 -1.59 13.29 -15.27
CA GLY A 219 -2.82 13.84 -14.70
C GLY A 219 -2.88 13.82 -13.17
N TRP A 220 -1.73 13.71 -12.48
CA TRP A 220 -1.66 13.73 -11.03
C TRP A 220 -1.66 15.15 -10.47
N HIS A 221 -2.16 15.31 -9.26
CA HIS A 221 -1.91 16.48 -8.44
C HIS A 221 -0.50 16.35 -7.82
N VAL A 222 0.40 17.29 -8.12
CA VAL A 222 1.79 17.23 -7.66
C VAL A 222 2.07 18.34 -6.66
N GLN A 223 2.61 17.96 -5.51
CA GLN A 223 3.07 18.88 -4.47
C GLN A 223 4.55 18.61 -4.23
N ASN A 224 5.42 19.61 -4.42
CA ASN A 224 6.83 19.50 -4.06
C ASN A 224 7.07 20.29 -2.79
N LEU A 225 7.38 19.60 -1.69
CA LEU A 225 7.64 20.22 -0.39
C LEU A 225 9.12 20.60 -0.21
N GLY A 226 10.00 20.16 -1.13
CA GLY A 226 11.44 20.31 -0.94
C GLY A 226 11.87 19.67 0.37
N GLU A 227 12.77 20.35 1.09
CA GLU A 227 13.34 19.87 2.36
C GLU A 227 12.43 20.18 3.57
N ASP A 228 11.33 20.90 3.39
CA ASP A 228 10.38 21.22 4.46
C ASP A 228 9.44 20.04 4.73
N ILE A 229 9.94 19.08 5.51
CA ILE A 229 9.21 17.90 5.96
C ILE A 229 8.76 18.01 7.43
N THR A 230 8.50 19.23 7.89
CA THR A 230 7.89 19.47 9.20
C THR A 230 6.51 18.82 9.27
N LEU A 231 6.06 18.45 10.47
CA LEU A 231 4.78 17.74 10.63
C LEU A 231 3.61 18.59 10.16
N GLU A 232 3.66 19.90 10.42
CA GLU A 232 2.67 20.87 9.95
C GLU A 232 2.63 20.88 8.41
N ARG A 233 3.79 20.91 7.75
CA ARG A 233 3.86 20.92 6.29
C ARG A 233 3.37 19.61 5.68
N LEU A 234 3.68 18.48 6.30
CA LEU A 234 3.17 17.17 5.90
C LEU A 234 1.65 17.07 6.10
N GLU A 235 1.12 17.59 7.20
CA GLU A 235 -0.32 17.67 7.46
C GLU A 235 -1.05 18.49 6.39
N GLU A 236 -0.55 19.68 6.05
CA GLU A 236 -1.08 20.53 4.99
C GLU A 236 -1.07 19.81 3.64
N ALA A 237 0.03 19.12 3.30
CA ALA A 237 0.15 18.39 2.04
C ALA A 237 -0.81 17.20 1.96
N ILE A 238 -0.98 16.46 3.06
CA ILE A 238 -1.96 15.37 3.17
C ILE A 238 -3.38 15.91 3.04
N ALA A 239 -3.72 17.00 3.73
CA ALA A 239 -5.05 17.61 3.65
C ALA A 239 -5.35 18.13 2.24
N SER A 240 -4.38 18.76 1.60
CA SER A 240 -4.46 19.21 0.19
C SER A 240 -4.64 18.03 -0.77
N ALA A 241 -3.94 16.91 -0.55
CA ALA A 241 -4.09 15.70 -1.34
C ALA A 241 -5.48 15.07 -1.16
N LYS A 242 -5.99 14.97 0.07
CA LYS A 242 -7.33 14.46 0.36
C LYS A 242 -8.45 15.34 -0.22
N ALA A 243 -8.22 16.64 -0.34
CA ALA A 243 -9.19 17.58 -0.91
C ALA A 243 -9.31 17.49 -2.45
N ASP A 244 -8.31 16.94 -3.15
CA ASP A 244 -8.39 16.69 -4.59
C ASP A 244 -8.94 15.29 -4.88
N GLU A 245 -10.25 15.17 -4.84
CA GLU A 245 -10.94 13.90 -5.12
C GLU A 245 -10.89 13.49 -6.61
N SER A 246 -10.40 14.36 -7.50
CA SER A 246 -10.45 14.15 -8.95
C SER A 246 -9.15 13.59 -9.55
N ARG A 247 -8.04 13.67 -8.81
CA ARG A 247 -6.70 13.28 -9.28
C ARG A 247 -5.92 12.58 -8.17
N PRO A 248 -5.22 11.47 -8.47
CA PRO A 248 -4.26 10.93 -7.52
C PRO A 248 -3.16 11.97 -7.21
N SER A 249 -2.60 11.93 -6.01
CA SER A 249 -1.64 12.93 -5.53
C SER A 249 -0.24 12.35 -5.38
N LEU A 250 0.78 13.08 -5.87
CA LEU A 250 2.19 12.82 -5.61
C LEU A 250 2.76 13.96 -4.75
N VAL A 251 3.26 13.61 -3.57
CA VAL A 251 3.97 14.53 -2.67
C VAL A 251 5.45 14.21 -2.72
N ILE A 252 6.25 15.14 -3.25
CA ILE A 252 7.71 15.01 -3.40
C ILE A 252 8.39 15.59 -2.17
N LEU A 253 9.22 14.77 -1.53
CA LEU A 253 9.97 15.09 -0.33
C LEU A 253 11.46 15.01 -0.63
N ARG A 254 12.15 16.15 -0.63
CA ARG A 254 13.62 16.17 -0.72
C ARG A 254 14.17 15.85 0.67
N THR A 255 14.39 14.57 0.96
CA THR A 255 14.92 14.15 2.27
C THR A 255 16.45 13.96 2.23
N HIS A 256 17.05 13.82 3.41
CA HIS A 256 18.46 13.50 3.57
C HIS A 256 18.60 12.06 4.09
N ILE A 257 19.03 11.15 3.22
CA ILE A 257 19.21 9.74 3.61
C ILE A 257 20.25 9.65 4.74
N GLY A 258 19.93 8.87 5.79
CA GLY A 258 20.82 8.79 6.96
C GLY A 258 20.88 10.09 7.78
N PHE A 259 19.85 10.94 7.70
CA PHE A 259 19.72 12.17 8.48
C PHE A 259 20.17 11.98 9.93
N GLY A 260 21.15 12.75 10.40
CA GLY A 260 21.69 12.65 11.77
C GLY A 260 22.93 11.77 11.95
N ALA A 261 23.26 10.90 10.99
CA ALA A 261 24.54 10.17 10.98
C ALA A 261 25.65 11.05 10.38
N PRO A 262 26.53 11.65 11.19
CA PRO A 262 27.39 12.76 10.75
C PRO A 262 28.35 12.40 9.61
N ASN A 263 28.76 11.13 9.51
CA ASN A 263 29.69 10.65 8.51
C ASN A 263 29.02 9.88 7.36
N LYS A 264 27.71 9.60 7.45
CA LYS A 264 26.98 8.80 6.45
C LYS A 264 25.82 9.52 5.78
N VAL A 265 25.33 10.65 6.32
CA VAL A 265 24.24 11.44 5.72
C VAL A 265 24.53 11.79 4.25
N ASP A 266 23.52 11.66 3.39
CA ASP A 266 23.60 11.90 1.94
C ASP A 266 24.65 11.04 1.20
N THR A 267 25.00 9.88 1.77
CA THR A 267 25.90 8.92 1.12
C THR A 267 25.19 7.59 0.84
N PHE A 268 25.61 6.90 -0.23
CA PHE A 268 25.14 5.54 -0.53
C PHE A 268 25.49 4.53 0.58
N SER A 269 26.45 4.85 1.46
CA SER A 269 26.82 4.01 2.59
C SER A 269 25.77 3.97 3.72
N ALA A 270 24.83 4.92 3.74
CA ALA A 270 23.66 4.88 4.60
C ALA A 270 22.52 4.01 4.04
N HIS A 271 22.60 3.60 2.77
CA HIS A 271 21.49 2.93 2.09
C HIS A 271 21.28 1.50 2.61
N GLY A 272 22.25 0.60 2.40
CA GLY A 272 22.03 -0.85 2.55
C GLY A 272 22.94 -1.59 3.52
N SER A 273 23.59 -0.87 4.43
CA SER A 273 24.42 -1.46 5.48
C SER A 273 24.16 -0.81 6.84
N PRO A 274 24.37 -1.55 7.95
CA PRO A 274 24.44 -0.96 9.28
C PRO A 274 25.33 0.29 9.31
N LEU A 275 24.96 1.25 10.16
CA LEU A 275 25.76 2.43 10.49
C LEU A 275 27.07 1.99 11.18
N GLY A 276 27.00 1.04 12.11
CA GLY A 276 28.09 0.59 12.95
C GLY A 276 28.18 1.38 14.26
N ASP A 277 28.65 0.72 15.33
CA ASP A 277 28.57 1.18 16.72
C ASP A 277 28.98 2.65 16.95
N ASP A 278 30.11 3.09 16.38
CA ASP A 278 30.60 4.46 16.54
C ASP A 278 29.66 5.49 15.91
N GLU A 279 29.14 5.17 14.72
CA GLU A 279 28.23 6.05 13.98
C GLU A 279 26.86 6.07 14.66
N VAL A 280 26.38 4.94 15.18
CA VAL A 280 25.14 4.86 15.97
C VAL A 280 25.21 5.75 17.20
N ARG A 281 26.32 5.68 17.94
CA ARG A 281 26.57 6.53 19.11
C ARG A 281 26.50 8.01 18.73
N LEU A 282 27.24 8.42 17.68
CA LEU A 282 27.23 9.80 17.19
C LEU A 282 25.85 10.25 16.71
N THR A 283 25.11 9.37 16.04
CA THR A 283 23.76 9.63 15.53
C THR A 283 22.78 9.87 16.69
N LYS A 284 22.84 9.04 17.73
CA LYS A 284 22.02 9.22 18.95
C LYS A 284 22.38 10.52 19.66
N GLU A 285 23.66 10.87 19.79
CA GLU A 285 24.10 12.16 20.34
C GLU A 285 23.53 13.34 19.54
N ALA A 286 23.52 13.25 18.21
CA ALA A 286 22.98 14.28 17.33
C ALA A 286 21.45 14.48 17.50
N TYR A 287 20.71 13.42 17.85
CA TYR A 287 19.29 13.50 18.18
C TYR A 287 19.00 13.90 19.64
N GLY A 288 20.02 14.11 20.47
CA GLY A 288 19.84 14.30 21.92
C GLY A 288 19.38 13.03 22.66
N TRP A 289 19.65 11.86 22.09
CA TRP A 289 19.28 10.55 22.62
C TRP A 289 20.43 9.92 23.43
N ASP A 290 20.12 9.08 24.42
CA ASP A 290 21.14 8.33 25.18
C ASP A 290 21.92 7.38 24.24
N PRO A 291 23.24 7.58 24.05
CA PRO A 291 24.01 6.79 23.09
C PRO A 291 24.14 5.32 23.49
N ALA A 292 23.93 4.98 24.76
CA ALA A 292 23.99 3.60 25.27
C ALA A 292 22.63 2.88 25.25
N ALA A 293 21.52 3.63 25.12
CA ALA A 293 20.20 3.04 25.11
C ALA A 293 19.99 2.21 23.83
N GLN A 294 19.37 1.04 23.96
CA GLN A 294 19.00 0.18 22.83
C GLN A 294 17.54 -0.22 22.95
N PHE A 295 16.80 -0.14 21.85
CA PHE A 295 15.37 -0.48 21.79
C PHE A 295 14.54 0.27 22.86
N LEU A 296 14.91 1.53 23.12
CA LEU A 296 14.24 2.38 24.10
C LEU A 296 12.96 2.98 23.48
N VAL A 297 11.85 2.83 24.17
CA VAL A 297 10.60 3.55 23.91
C VAL A 297 10.29 4.37 25.16
N PRO A 298 10.36 5.72 25.10
CA PRO A 298 9.99 6.58 26.21
C PRO A 298 8.52 6.39 26.62
N GLY A 299 8.22 6.64 27.90
CA GLY A 299 6.86 6.50 28.42
C GLY A 299 5.90 7.49 27.75
N GLU A 300 6.37 8.71 27.53
CA GLU A 300 5.64 9.80 26.88
C GLU A 300 5.25 9.45 25.43
N VAL A 301 6.12 8.75 24.69
CA VAL A 301 5.82 8.27 23.35
C VAL A 301 4.80 7.14 23.39
N THR A 302 4.90 6.24 24.37
CA THR A 302 3.90 5.18 24.58
C THR A 302 2.51 5.80 24.83
N GLU A 303 2.44 6.85 25.64
CA GLU A 303 1.21 7.59 25.93
C GLU A 303 0.68 8.35 24.70
N ASP A 304 1.53 8.98 23.90
CA ASP A 304 1.11 9.65 22.65
C ASP A 304 0.52 8.66 21.66
N PHE A 305 1.14 7.50 21.47
CA PHE A 305 0.63 6.47 20.58
C PHE A 305 -0.60 5.73 21.13
N ALA A 306 -0.87 5.76 22.45
CA ALA A 306 -2.14 5.27 22.99
C ALA A 306 -3.35 6.02 22.40
N SER A 307 -3.18 7.29 22.01
CA SER A 307 -4.21 8.07 21.32
C SER A 307 -4.55 7.52 19.93
N VAL A 308 -3.62 6.81 19.27
CA VAL A 308 -3.84 6.18 17.97
C VAL A 308 -4.86 5.06 18.10
N GLN A 309 -4.68 4.19 19.09
CA GLN A 309 -5.63 3.10 19.35
C GLN A 309 -7.01 3.62 19.74
N GLU A 310 -7.08 4.70 20.52
CA GLU A 310 -8.37 5.29 20.91
C GLU A 310 -9.12 5.85 19.71
N ARG A 311 -8.46 6.67 18.87
CA ARG A 311 -9.07 7.19 17.64
C ARG A 311 -9.47 6.09 16.67
N GLY A 312 -8.65 5.04 16.56
CA GLY A 312 -8.95 3.87 15.74
C GLY A 312 -10.23 3.16 16.17
N ARG A 313 -10.34 2.84 17.47
CA ARG A 313 -11.56 2.24 18.04
C ARG A 313 -12.79 3.11 17.87
N GLU A 314 -12.66 4.42 18.04
CA GLU A 314 -13.76 5.37 17.85
C GLU A 314 -14.23 5.36 16.38
N ALA A 315 -13.31 5.54 15.43
CA ALA A 315 -13.63 5.55 14.00
C ALA A 315 -14.21 4.20 13.51
N HIS A 316 -13.68 3.09 14.01
CA HIS A 316 -14.19 1.76 13.71
C HIS A 316 -15.59 1.54 14.31
N GLY A 317 -15.81 1.92 15.57
CA GLY A 317 -17.13 1.85 16.22
C GLY A 317 -18.18 2.73 15.56
N GLU A 318 -17.80 3.88 14.99
CA GLU A 318 -18.67 4.69 14.14
C GLU A 318 -19.01 3.99 12.82
N TRP A 319 -18.02 3.34 12.19
CA TRP A 319 -18.24 2.55 10.98
C TRP A 319 -19.20 1.39 11.22
N ASP A 320 -19.06 0.67 12.34
CA ASP A 320 -19.97 -0.40 12.74
C ASP A 320 -21.41 0.09 12.86
N GLN A 321 -21.61 1.29 13.41
CA GLN A 321 -22.94 1.90 13.51
C GLN A 321 -23.49 2.25 12.11
N ARG A 322 -22.66 2.79 11.21
CA ARG A 322 -23.05 3.05 9.81
C ARG A 322 -23.41 1.76 9.09
N LEU A 323 -22.61 0.70 9.25
CA LEU A 323 -22.85 -0.60 8.64
C LEU A 323 -24.11 -1.27 9.17
N ALA A 324 -24.39 -1.17 10.47
CA ALA A 324 -25.65 -1.65 11.06
C ALA A 324 -26.87 -0.93 10.46
N ALA A 325 -26.83 0.40 10.37
CA ALA A 325 -27.89 1.17 9.74
C ALA A 325 -28.04 0.84 8.24
N TYR A 326 -26.94 0.59 7.55
CA TYR A 326 -26.95 0.17 6.14
C TYR A 326 -27.56 -1.23 5.95
N ARG A 327 -27.28 -2.18 6.83
CA ARG A 327 -27.91 -3.51 6.83
C ARG A 327 -29.43 -3.44 6.95
N ASP A 328 -29.93 -2.54 7.81
CA ASP A 328 -31.37 -2.33 7.98
C ASP A 328 -32.02 -1.65 6.76
N ALA A 329 -31.33 -0.68 6.15
CA ALA A 329 -31.86 0.10 5.02
C ALA A 329 -31.73 -0.61 3.66
N HIS A 330 -30.69 -1.41 3.47
CA HIS A 330 -30.30 -2.02 2.19
C HIS A 330 -29.92 -3.51 2.35
N PRO A 331 -30.83 -4.38 2.84
CA PRO A 331 -30.50 -5.74 3.25
C PRO A 331 -29.87 -6.59 2.13
N GLU A 332 -30.36 -6.50 0.89
CA GLU A 332 -29.83 -7.28 -0.24
C GLU A 332 -28.39 -6.86 -0.61
N LEU A 333 -28.10 -5.56 -0.61
CA LEU A 333 -26.75 -5.07 -0.90
C LEU A 333 -25.80 -5.32 0.28
N ALA A 334 -26.32 -5.28 1.50
CA ALA A 334 -25.54 -5.60 2.70
C ALA A 334 -25.17 -7.09 2.75
N GLU A 335 -26.04 -8.00 2.29
CA GLU A 335 -25.71 -9.41 2.12
C GLU A 335 -24.60 -9.61 1.08
N GLN A 336 -24.68 -8.92 -0.06
CA GLN A 336 -23.61 -8.95 -1.07
C GLN A 336 -22.28 -8.39 -0.54
N LEU A 337 -22.32 -7.30 0.22
CA LEU A 337 -21.13 -6.74 0.86
C LEU A 337 -20.58 -7.71 1.90
N GLN A 338 -21.43 -8.37 2.69
CA GLN A 338 -21.00 -9.31 3.71
C GLN A 338 -20.20 -10.47 3.13
N LEU A 339 -20.58 -10.97 1.96
CA LEU A 339 -19.81 -11.99 1.25
C LEU A 339 -18.38 -11.52 0.93
N ILE A 340 -18.20 -10.24 0.61
CA ILE A 340 -16.87 -9.65 0.37
C ILE A 340 -16.10 -9.53 1.69
N LEU A 341 -16.75 -9.02 2.74
CA LEU A 341 -16.16 -8.86 4.07
C LEU A 341 -15.68 -10.20 4.66
N ASP A 342 -16.42 -11.28 4.39
CA ASP A 342 -16.11 -12.62 4.90
C ASP A 342 -15.18 -13.43 3.96
N ASP A 343 -14.76 -12.88 2.81
CA ASP A 343 -14.13 -13.59 1.69
C ASP A 343 -14.87 -14.91 1.30
N ARG A 344 -16.18 -14.82 1.14
CA ARG A 344 -17.06 -15.94 0.80
C ARG A 344 -17.67 -15.78 -0.59
N LEU A 345 -17.82 -16.91 -1.27
CA LEU A 345 -18.67 -17.01 -2.46
C LEU A 345 -20.13 -17.23 -2.04
N PRO A 346 -21.12 -16.78 -2.84
CA PRO A 346 -22.52 -17.10 -2.60
C PRO A 346 -22.78 -18.61 -2.49
N ASP A 347 -23.72 -19.00 -1.65
CA ASP A 347 -24.10 -20.40 -1.52
C ASP A 347 -24.68 -20.93 -2.85
N GLY A 348 -24.18 -22.08 -3.32
CA GLY A 348 -24.61 -22.68 -4.58
C GLY A 348 -24.12 -21.96 -5.85
N TRP A 349 -23.12 -21.06 -5.74
CA TRP A 349 -22.54 -20.36 -6.88
C TRP A 349 -22.11 -21.28 -8.02
N ASP A 350 -21.78 -22.54 -7.75
CA ASP A 350 -21.28 -23.55 -8.68
C ASP A 350 -22.35 -24.46 -9.32
N ALA A 351 -23.64 -24.29 -8.97
CA ALA A 351 -24.72 -25.21 -9.37
C ALA A 351 -24.96 -25.31 -10.88
N GLU A 352 -24.76 -24.21 -11.62
CA GLU A 352 -25.01 -24.10 -13.06
C GLU A 352 -23.72 -23.99 -13.89
N LEU A 353 -22.59 -24.46 -13.36
CA LEU A 353 -21.29 -24.41 -14.04
C LEU A 353 -21.38 -24.98 -15.46
N PRO A 354 -20.91 -24.25 -16.51
CA PRO A 354 -20.92 -24.73 -17.88
C PRO A 354 -20.23 -26.09 -18.03
N ARG A 355 -20.85 -26.99 -18.81
CA ARG A 355 -20.33 -28.32 -19.13
C ARG A 355 -20.14 -28.46 -20.63
N PHE A 356 -19.10 -29.20 -21.00
CA PHE A 356 -18.73 -29.47 -22.39
C PHE A 356 -18.62 -30.99 -22.56
N ASP A 357 -19.51 -31.59 -23.35
CA ASP A 357 -19.68 -33.04 -23.43
C ASP A 357 -19.00 -33.63 -24.69
N PRO A 358 -18.58 -34.92 -24.64
CA PRO A 358 -18.12 -35.61 -25.84
C PRO A 358 -19.20 -35.65 -26.93
N GLY A 359 -18.99 -34.91 -28.02
CA GLY A 359 -19.93 -34.82 -29.15
C GLY A 359 -20.39 -33.40 -29.47
N ASP A 360 -20.13 -32.43 -28.58
CA ASP A 360 -20.30 -31.00 -28.87
C ASP A 360 -19.35 -30.53 -29.97
N ASP A 361 -19.71 -29.42 -30.62
CA ASP A 361 -18.86 -28.79 -31.63
C ASP A 361 -17.51 -28.37 -31.05
N ALA A 362 -16.45 -28.46 -31.87
CA ALA A 362 -15.10 -28.09 -31.44
C ALA A 362 -15.06 -26.60 -31.03
N ILE A 363 -14.57 -26.35 -29.81
CA ILE A 363 -14.46 -25.03 -29.21
C ILE A 363 -13.02 -24.73 -28.79
N ALA A 364 -12.55 -23.50 -29.04
CA ALA A 364 -11.27 -23.04 -28.52
C ALA A 364 -11.39 -22.81 -27.00
N THR A 365 -10.38 -23.18 -26.21
CA THR A 365 -10.43 -23.06 -24.74
C THR A 365 -10.66 -21.63 -24.26
N ARG A 366 -10.18 -20.60 -24.97
CA ARG A 366 -10.51 -19.19 -24.69
C ARG A 366 -12.01 -18.86 -24.85
N LYS A 367 -12.71 -19.54 -25.76
CA LYS A 367 -14.17 -19.40 -25.96
C LYS A 367 -14.94 -20.21 -24.92
N ALA A 368 -14.41 -21.35 -24.50
CA ALA A 368 -14.94 -22.04 -23.30
C ALA A 368 -14.76 -21.18 -22.04
N SER A 369 -13.60 -20.52 -21.89
CA SER A 369 -13.33 -19.58 -20.79
C SER A 369 -14.30 -18.40 -20.77
N GLU A 370 -14.61 -17.82 -21.94
CA GLU A 370 -15.62 -16.76 -22.07
C GLU A 370 -16.98 -17.19 -21.49
N GLN A 371 -17.45 -18.40 -21.83
CA GLN A 371 -18.71 -18.95 -21.31
C GLN A 371 -18.66 -19.12 -19.78
N VAL A 372 -17.52 -19.59 -19.24
CA VAL A 372 -17.32 -19.70 -17.78
C VAL A 372 -17.26 -18.32 -17.11
N ILE A 373 -16.65 -17.32 -17.74
CA ILE A 373 -16.59 -15.95 -17.22
C ILE A 373 -17.99 -15.34 -17.16
N GLN A 374 -18.81 -15.47 -18.21
CA GLN A 374 -20.18 -14.93 -18.19
C GLN A 374 -21.03 -15.59 -17.12
N TRP A 375 -20.92 -16.92 -16.98
CA TRP A 375 -21.59 -17.65 -15.91
C TRP A 375 -21.13 -17.18 -14.52
N ALA A 376 -19.82 -17.10 -14.30
CA ALA A 376 -19.26 -16.68 -13.01
C ALA A 376 -19.63 -15.23 -12.69
N ALA A 377 -19.71 -14.35 -13.69
CA ALA A 377 -20.13 -12.97 -13.50
C ALA A 377 -21.58 -12.84 -13.04
N GLY A 378 -22.47 -13.74 -13.47
CA GLY A 378 -23.85 -13.81 -12.98
C GLY A 378 -23.97 -14.30 -11.53
N ALA A 379 -23.05 -15.17 -11.10
CA ALA A 379 -23.08 -15.79 -9.78
C ALA A 379 -22.20 -15.08 -8.73
N ILE A 380 -21.14 -14.36 -9.12
CA ILE A 380 -20.12 -13.82 -8.21
C ILE A 380 -20.09 -12.29 -8.36
N PRO A 381 -20.71 -11.52 -7.44
CA PRO A 381 -20.90 -10.08 -7.59
C PRO A 381 -19.60 -9.27 -7.50
N ASN A 382 -18.59 -9.77 -6.80
CA ASN A 382 -17.27 -9.12 -6.67
C ASN A 382 -16.26 -9.58 -7.73
N LEU A 383 -16.67 -10.36 -8.74
CA LEU A 383 -15.81 -10.71 -9.87
C LEU A 383 -15.58 -9.47 -10.75
N VAL A 384 -14.31 -9.17 -11.02
CA VAL A 384 -13.84 -8.06 -11.86
C VAL A 384 -12.96 -8.61 -12.96
N SER A 385 -13.28 -8.20 -14.18
CA SER A 385 -12.49 -8.48 -15.37
C SER A 385 -11.51 -7.35 -15.65
N GLY A 386 -10.41 -7.68 -16.32
CA GLY A 386 -9.74 -6.73 -17.16
C GLY A 386 -8.70 -7.37 -18.06
N SER A 387 -8.22 -6.58 -19.01
CA SER A 387 -7.28 -7.04 -20.03
C SER A 387 -6.27 -5.96 -20.38
N ALA A 388 -5.09 -6.40 -20.81
CA ALA A 388 -4.08 -5.53 -21.35
C ALA A 388 -4.34 -5.22 -22.85
N ASP A 389 -5.45 -4.53 -23.16
CA ASP A 389 -5.88 -4.14 -24.52
C ASP A 389 -6.20 -5.34 -25.45
N LEU A 390 -6.53 -6.49 -24.87
CA LEU A 390 -6.72 -7.75 -25.60
C LEU A 390 -8.09 -8.40 -25.35
N GLU A 391 -9.06 -7.70 -24.76
CA GLU A 391 -10.40 -8.22 -24.41
C GLU A 391 -11.05 -8.99 -25.59
N PRO A 392 -11.11 -8.45 -26.83
CA PRO A 392 -11.76 -9.15 -27.94
C PRO A 392 -10.99 -10.40 -28.43
N SER A 393 -9.71 -10.50 -28.08
CA SER A 393 -8.84 -11.62 -28.48
C SER A 393 -8.79 -12.72 -27.41
N THR A 394 -8.77 -12.30 -26.14
CA THR A 394 -8.72 -13.17 -24.95
C THR A 394 -10.12 -13.67 -24.55
N ASN A 395 -11.18 -12.97 -24.99
CA ASN A 395 -12.59 -13.25 -24.68
C ASN A 395 -12.91 -13.18 -23.18
N THR A 396 -12.55 -12.06 -22.57
CA THR A 396 -12.56 -11.89 -21.12
C THR A 396 -13.46 -10.76 -20.63
N GLU A 397 -14.06 -10.00 -21.53
CA GLU A 397 -15.05 -8.98 -21.17
C GLU A 397 -16.28 -9.62 -20.51
N ILE A 398 -16.78 -9.01 -19.43
CA ILE A 398 -18.09 -9.33 -18.85
C ILE A 398 -19.14 -8.50 -19.60
N GLU A 399 -19.99 -9.15 -20.39
CA GLU A 399 -20.86 -8.47 -21.37
C GLU A 399 -21.80 -7.43 -20.72
N ASP A 400 -22.43 -7.79 -19.60
CA ASP A 400 -23.31 -6.89 -18.83
C ASP A 400 -22.57 -6.17 -17.68
N GLY A 401 -21.24 -6.20 -17.69
CA GLY A 401 -20.40 -5.72 -16.59
C GLY A 401 -20.13 -4.22 -16.61
N GLY A 402 -20.21 -3.57 -17.78
CA GLY A 402 -19.83 -2.17 -17.96
C GLY A 402 -18.34 -1.89 -17.76
N SER A 403 -17.85 -0.80 -18.35
CA SER A 403 -16.46 -0.35 -18.21
C SER A 403 -16.25 0.42 -16.91
N VAL A 404 -15.11 0.20 -16.27
CA VAL A 404 -14.64 1.08 -15.19
C VAL A 404 -14.01 2.32 -15.81
N THR A 405 -14.55 3.48 -15.49
CA THR A 405 -14.09 4.78 -16.03
C THR A 405 -14.01 5.81 -14.92
N ARG A 406 -13.34 6.94 -15.19
CA ARG A 406 -13.28 8.09 -14.28
C ARG A 406 -14.64 8.65 -13.86
N ASP A 407 -15.66 8.49 -14.71
CA ASP A 407 -16.99 9.06 -14.50
C ASP A 407 -17.99 8.00 -13.98
N ASP A 408 -17.59 6.72 -14.00
CA ASP A 408 -18.38 5.60 -13.49
C ASP A 408 -17.46 4.45 -13.05
N TYR A 409 -17.29 4.30 -11.73
CA TYR A 409 -16.51 3.21 -11.14
C TYR A 409 -17.35 1.95 -10.85
N SER A 410 -18.66 1.96 -11.10
CA SER A 410 -19.53 0.82 -10.77
C SER A 410 -19.29 -0.38 -11.68
N GLY A 411 -18.74 -0.16 -12.88
CA GLY A 411 -18.43 -1.16 -13.89
C GLY A 411 -17.50 -2.29 -13.41
N ARG A 412 -17.41 -3.37 -14.20
CA ARG A 412 -16.67 -4.60 -13.87
C ARG A 412 -15.54 -4.91 -14.83
N ASN A 413 -15.41 -4.18 -15.93
CA ASN A 413 -14.36 -4.36 -16.93
C ASN A 413 -13.33 -3.24 -16.81
N VAL A 414 -12.12 -3.57 -16.34
CA VAL A 414 -11.00 -2.64 -16.24
C VAL A 414 -10.17 -2.71 -17.53
N HIS A 415 -10.05 -1.58 -18.22
CA HIS A 415 -9.23 -1.44 -19.41
C HIS A 415 -7.81 -1.00 -19.03
N TYR A 416 -6.90 -1.95 -18.88
CA TYR A 416 -5.53 -1.64 -18.44
C TYR A 416 -4.68 -0.97 -19.52
N GLY A 417 -5.07 -1.08 -20.80
CA GLY A 417 -4.21 -0.75 -21.93
C GLY A 417 -3.02 -1.71 -22.06
N VAL A 418 -2.05 -1.41 -22.92
CA VAL A 418 -0.86 -2.26 -23.13
C VAL A 418 0.12 -2.11 -21.95
N ARG A 419 -0.23 -2.72 -20.81
CA ARG A 419 0.41 -2.54 -19.50
C ARG A 419 0.34 -3.85 -18.68
N GLU A 420 0.88 -4.96 -19.20
CA GLU A 420 0.74 -6.27 -18.58
C GLU A 420 1.31 -6.31 -17.17
N HIS A 421 2.43 -5.63 -16.94
CA HIS A 421 3.13 -5.64 -15.65
C HIS A 421 2.30 -4.89 -14.60
N ALA A 422 1.86 -3.67 -14.91
CA ALA A 422 0.96 -2.92 -14.02
C ALA A 422 -0.40 -3.61 -13.85
N MET A 423 -0.98 -4.19 -14.90
CA MET A 423 -2.22 -4.96 -14.81
C MET A 423 -2.10 -6.02 -13.70
N ALA A 424 -1.07 -6.87 -13.75
CA ALA A 424 -0.92 -7.92 -12.76
C ALA A 424 -0.66 -7.38 -11.35
N ALA A 425 0.07 -6.28 -11.20
CA ALA A 425 0.27 -5.63 -9.90
C ALA A 425 -1.02 -5.02 -9.33
N ILE A 426 -1.82 -4.39 -10.19
CA ILE A 426 -3.12 -3.80 -9.84
C ILE A 426 -4.11 -4.90 -9.48
N VAL A 427 -4.15 -6.02 -10.22
CA VAL A 427 -4.97 -7.21 -9.88
C VAL A 427 -4.61 -7.75 -8.49
N ASN A 428 -3.33 -7.80 -8.11
CA ASN A 428 -2.94 -8.16 -6.75
C ASN A 428 -3.56 -7.19 -5.72
N GLY A 429 -3.50 -5.87 -5.97
CA GLY A 429 -4.07 -4.85 -5.08
C GLY A 429 -5.61 -4.91 -4.99
N LEU A 430 -6.29 -5.17 -6.11
CA LEU A 430 -7.74 -5.41 -6.14
C LEU A 430 -8.12 -6.63 -5.28
N THR A 431 -7.32 -7.69 -5.38
CA THR A 431 -7.55 -8.95 -4.65
C THR A 431 -7.27 -8.82 -3.17
N LEU A 432 -6.17 -8.17 -2.80
CA LEU A 432 -5.83 -7.85 -1.41
C LEU A 432 -6.89 -6.97 -0.73
N HIS A 433 -7.59 -6.13 -1.50
CA HIS A 433 -8.67 -5.30 -0.96
C HIS A 433 -9.96 -6.09 -0.70
N GLY A 434 -10.28 -7.09 -1.53
CA GLY A 434 -11.46 -7.96 -1.37
C GLY A 434 -12.21 -8.30 -2.67
N LEU A 435 -11.76 -7.80 -3.83
CA LEU A 435 -12.36 -8.15 -5.12
C LEU A 435 -11.82 -9.47 -5.65
N ARG A 436 -12.62 -10.23 -6.40
CA ARG A 436 -12.14 -11.38 -7.16
C ARG A 436 -11.75 -10.90 -8.56
N ALA A 437 -10.53 -10.40 -8.70
CA ALA A 437 -10.08 -9.79 -9.95
C ALA A 437 -9.27 -10.76 -10.82
N PHE A 438 -9.35 -10.58 -12.13
CA PHE A 438 -8.44 -11.21 -13.08
C PHE A 438 -7.88 -10.24 -14.11
N GLY A 439 -6.70 -10.57 -14.63
CA GLY A 439 -6.10 -9.89 -15.78
C GLY A 439 -5.93 -10.85 -16.95
N SER A 440 -6.00 -10.35 -18.18
CA SER A 440 -5.80 -11.16 -19.38
C SER A 440 -4.81 -10.56 -20.37
N THR A 441 -4.02 -11.44 -20.97
CA THR A 441 -3.10 -11.11 -22.08
C THR A 441 -2.78 -12.39 -22.88
N PHE A 442 -1.90 -12.28 -23.88
CA PHE A 442 -1.36 -13.47 -24.55
C PHE A 442 -0.35 -14.19 -23.65
N PHE A 443 -0.30 -15.52 -23.76
CA PHE A 443 0.56 -16.32 -22.88
C PHE A 443 2.04 -15.99 -23.04
N ASN A 444 2.48 -15.63 -24.25
CA ASN A 444 3.84 -15.17 -24.49
C ASN A 444 4.19 -13.87 -23.74
N PHE A 445 3.20 -13.04 -23.38
CA PHE A 445 3.41 -11.78 -22.64
C PHE A 445 3.34 -11.95 -21.11
N LEU A 446 3.17 -13.18 -20.60
CA LEU A 446 3.46 -13.51 -19.20
C LEU A 446 4.85 -13.02 -18.78
N ASP A 447 5.83 -13.04 -19.69
CA ASP A 447 7.18 -12.58 -19.40
C ASP A 447 7.25 -11.10 -18.97
N TYR A 448 6.31 -10.27 -19.43
CA TYR A 448 6.22 -8.86 -18.99
C TYR A 448 5.71 -8.74 -17.54
N ASN A 449 4.85 -9.65 -17.07
CA ASN A 449 4.19 -9.50 -15.77
C ASN A 449 4.56 -10.58 -14.74
N LYS A 450 5.50 -11.45 -15.09
CA LYS A 450 6.03 -12.52 -14.24
C LYS A 450 6.40 -12.07 -12.81
N PRO A 451 7.04 -10.90 -12.58
CA PRO A 451 7.36 -10.49 -11.22
C PRO A 451 6.12 -10.25 -10.35
N SER A 452 5.03 -9.73 -10.92
CA SER A 452 3.76 -9.53 -10.18
C SER A 452 3.06 -10.85 -9.89
N VAL A 453 3.09 -11.79 -10.84
CA VAL A 453 2.57 -13.15 -10.64
C VAL A 453 3.37 -13.88 -9.55
N ARG A 454 4.69 -13.69 -9.50
CA ARG A 454 5.54 -14.22 -8.43
C ARG A 454 5.13 -13.66 -7.07
N LEU A 455 4.84 -12.36 -6.97
CA LEU A 455 4.38 -11.74 -5.73
C LEU A 455 3.00 -12.27 -5.30
N ALA A 456 2.08 -12.47 -6.25
CA ALA A 456 0.79 -13.07 -5.94
C ALA A 456 0.94 -14.47 -5.32
N ALA A 457 1.81 -15.30 -5.90
CA ALA A 457 2.10 -16.62 -5.37
C ALA A 457 2.77 -16.57 -3.98
N LEU A 458 3.67 -15.60 -3.75
CA LEU A 458 4.35 -15.42 -2.46
C LEU A 458 3.39 -14.96 -1.35
N MET A 459 2.39 -14.16 -1.71
CA MET A 459 1.34 -13.67 -0.81
C MET A 459 0.12 -14.61 -0.73
N HIS A 460 0.19 -15.80 -1.36
CA HIS A 460 -0.91 -16.76 -1.43
C HIS A 460 -2.23 -16.19 -1.98
N LEU A 461 -2.17 -15.17 -2.85
CA LEU A 461 -3.37 -14.52 -3.35
C LEU A 461 -4.11 -15.41 -4.35
N PRO A 462 -5.45 -15.48 -4.27
CA PRO A 462 -6.29 -16.21 -5.23
C PRO A 462 -6.50 -15.42 -6.53
N VAL A 463 -5.46 -14.74 -7.04
CA VAL A 463 -5.54 -13.99 -8.30
C VAL A 463 -5.72 -14.94 -9.48
N ILE A 464 -6.51 -14.51 -10.46
CA ILE A 464 -6.72 -15.27 -11.69
C ILE A 464 -6.00 -14.54 -12.82
N GLN A 465 -5.25 -15.28 -13.63
CA GLN A 465 -4.61 -14.76 -14.85
C GLN A 465 -5.09 -15.57 -16.05
N VAL A 466 -5.72 -14.91 -17.01
CA VAL A 466 -6.25 -15.55 -18.22
C VAL A 466 -5.26 -15.36 -19.37
N TYR A 467 -4.40 -16.35 -19.56
CA TYR A 467 -3.43 -16.37 -20.66
C TYR A 467 -3.99 -17.16 -21.84
N THR A 468 -4.08 -16.50 -23.00
CA THR A 468 -4.58 -17.13 -24.24
C THR A 468 -3.52 -17.12 -25.33
N HIS A 469 -3.81 -17.80 -26.46
CA HIS A 469 -2.85 -18.03 -27.56
C HIS A 469 -1.57 -18.72 -27.08
#